data_AF-A0AA90QDK0-F1
#
_entry.id   AF-A0AA90QDK0-F1
#
_cell.length_a   1.000
_cell.length_b   1.000
_cell.length_c   1.000
_cell.angle_alpha   90.00
_cell.angle_beta   90.00
_cell.angle_gamma   90.00
#
_symmetry.space_group_name_H-M   'P 1'
#
loop_
_entity.id
_entity.type
_entity.pdbx_description
1 polymer ?
#
loop_
_entity_poly.entity_id
_entity_poly.type
_entity_poly.pdbx_seq_one_letter_code
_entity_poly.pdbx_strand_id
1 'polypeptide(L)'
;MSSARYFLDVDALCKLAHWNILPILPDLLGCQWPDISTVASMRYRAAASVIKPDAKLFHTQSAASTALRCIERMIPAGVPEPELMATLSDIPQIDPGEAVLMSVTASHPQGIFITGDKRALEALSRHPARARLAGKIMCIEQMVKRCLDVKGREWLLANICPNRARDKAVSMVLGSGCDAPVESLMEGLDSYINQILTMSAPTLLAEV
;
A
#
# COMPACT_ATOMS: atom_id res chain seq x y z
N MET A 1 -10.40 9.09 21.54
CA MET A 1 -9.79 9.48 20.25
C MET A 1 -9.95 8.30 19.31
N SER A 2 -10.50 8.49 18.11
CA SER A 2 -10.58 7.41 17.12
C SER A 2 -9.17 7.02 16.70
N SER A 3 -8.90 5.73 16.53
CA SER A 3 -7.70 5.25 15.83
C SER A 3 -7.81 5.62 14.34
N ALA A 4 -6.68 5.84 13.67
CA ALA A 4 -6.63 5.97 12.22
C ALA A 4 -7.10 4.66 11.56
N ARG A 5 -7.73 4.75 10.39
CA ARG A 5 -8.19 3.59 9.61
C ARG A 5 -7.35 3.48 8.34
N TYR A 6 -6.86 2.28 8.03
CA TYR A 6 -5.96 2.05 6.91
C TYR A 6 -6.63 1.17 5.85
N PHE A 7 -6.59 1.63 4.61
CA PHE A 7 -7.21 0.97 3.46
C PHE A 7 -6.11 0.54 2.50
N LEU A 8 -5.80 -0.76 2.48
CA LEU A 8 -4.76 -1.31 1.62
C LEU A 8 -5.32 -1.63 0.26
N ASP A 9 -4.73 -1.01 -0.75
CA ASP A 9 -4.81 -1.48 -2.12
C ASP A 9 -4.34 -2.94 -2.24
N VAL A 10 -4.90 -3.65 -3.21
CA VAL A 10 -4.62 -5.05 -3.52
C VAL A 10 -3.15 -5.26 -3.90
N ASP A 11 -2.60 -4.42 -4.77
CA ASP A 11 -1.21 -4.57 -5.21
C ASP A 11 -0.25 -4.30 -4.05
N ALA A 12 -0.50 -3.25 -3.26
CA ALA A 12 0.23 -2.98 -2.03
C ALA A 12 0.17 -4.16 -1.04
N LEU A 13 -1.03 -4.70 -0.78
CA LEU A 13 -1.20 -5.87 0.10
C LEU A 13 -0.39 -7.07 -0.38
N CYS A 14 -0.44 -7.38 -1.68
CA CYS A 14 0.30 -8.49 -2.27
C CYS A 14 1.81 -8.29 -2.17
N LYS A 15 2.32 -7.08 -2.44
CA LYS A 15 3.74 -6.74 -2.28
C LYS A 15 4.21 -6.91 -0.84
N LEU A 16 3.48 -6.33 0.12
CA LEU A 16 3.79 -6.45 1.55
C LEU A 16 3.76 -7.90 2.04
N ALA A 17 2.89 -8.75 1.47
CA ALA A 17 2.86 -10.18 1.77
C ALA A 17 4.10 -10.92 1.24
N HIS A 18 4.57 -10.61 0.02
CA HIS A 18 5.81 -11.20 -0.52
C HIS A 18 7.07 -10.74 0.20
N TRP A 19 7.01 -9.55 0.80
CA TRP A 19 8.11 -8.94 1.53
C TRP A 19 8.07 -9.23 3.03
N ASN A 20 7.17 -10.10 3.51
CA ASN A 20 6.96 -10.38 4.94
C ASN A 20 6.73 -9.12 5.81
N ILE A 21 6.35 -7.99 5.20
CA ILE A 21 6.01 -6.76 5.92
C ILE A 21 4.56 -6.82 6.40
N LEU A 22 3.67 -7.46 5.63
CA LEU A 22 2.24 -7.54 5.98
C LEU A 22 2.00 -8.05 7.42
N PRO A 23 2.62 -9.15 7.90
CA PRO A 23 2.42 -9.63 9.27
C PRO A 23 2.76 -8.62 10.38
N ILE A 24 3.70 -7.72 10.13
CA ILE A 24 4.16 -6.71 11.11
C ILE A 24 3.53 -5.33 10.85
N LEU A 25 2.58 -5.25 9.92
CA LEU A 25 2.00 -3.99 9.49
C LEU A 25 1.34 -3.18 10.62
N PRO A 26 0.56 -3.76 11.56
CA PRO A 26 0.00 -2.98 12.66
C PRO A 26 1.07 -2.37 13.57
N ASP A 27 2.16 -3.10 13.83
CA ASP A 27 3.28 -2.59 14.63
C ASP A 27 3.95 -1.43 13.90
N LEU A 28 4.15 -1.56 12.59
CA LEU A 28 4.70 -0.49 11.77
C LEU A 28 3.77 0.71 11.76
N LEU A 29 2.45 0.53 11.71
CA LEU A 29 1.47 1.62 11.66
C LEU A 29 1.12 2.23 13.03
N GLY A 30 1.44 1.53 14.13
CA GLY A 30 0.99 1.91 15.47
C GLY A 30 -0.52 1.68 15.67
N CYS A 31 -1.09 0.67 15.01
CA CYS A 31 -2.53 0.37 15.05
C CYS A 31 -2.81 -1.09 15.39
N GLN A 32 -4.08 -1.49 15.36
CA GLN A 32 -4.51 -2.89 15.49
C GLN A 32 -5.02 -3.43 14.16
N TRP A 33 -5.09 -4.75 14.01
CA TRP A 33 -5.61 -5.36 12.79
C TRP A 33 -7.05 -4.92 12.42
N PRO A 34 -7.98 -4.73 13.37
CA PRO A 34 -9.29 -4.18 13.07
C PRO A 34 -9.27 -2.72 12.58
N ASP A 35 -8.15 -2.02 12.63
CA ASP A 35 -7.99 -0.69 12.02
C ASP A 35 -7.62 -0.77 10.53
N ILE A 36 -7.30 -1.97 10.03
CA ILE A 36 -6.84 -2.20 8.66
C ILE A 36 -7.94 -2.91 7.86
N SER A 37 -8.10 -2.50 6.61
CA SER A 37 -9.09 -3.04 5.68
C SER A 37 -8.53 -3.11 4.26
N THR A 38 -9.12 -3.97 3.43
CA THR A 38 -8.90 -4.05 1.98
C THR A 38 -10.22 -4.45 1.30
N VAL A 39 -10.23 -4.62 -0.02
CA VAL A 39 -11.43 -5.06 -0.76
C VAL A 39 -11.83 -6.50 -0.36
N ALA A 40 -13.13 -6.74 -0.23
CA ALA A 40 -13.66 -8.03 0.28
C ALA A 40 -13.30 -9.23 -0.59
N SER A 41 -13.17 -9.03 -1.91
CA SER A 41 -12.78 -10.07 -2.88
C SER A 41 -11.39 -10.65 -2.60
N MET A 42 -10.54 -9.90 -1.88
CA MET A 42 -9.16 -10.29 -1.63
C MET A 42 -9.04 -11.55 -0.76
N ARG A 43 -9.98 -11.77 0.17
CA ARG A 43 -10.02 -12.99 0.99
C ARG A 43 -10.16 -14.23 0.12
N TYR A 44 -11.13 -14.23 -0.78
CA TYR A 44 -11.42 -15.38 -1.65
C TYR A 44 -10.28 -15.65 -2.62
N ARG A 45 -9.69 -14.58 -3.19
CA ARG A 45 -8.55 -14.70 -4.09
C ARG A 45 -7.28 -15.20 -3.38
N ALA A 46 -7.03 -14.76 -2.15
CA ALA A 46 -5.93 -15.30 -1.33
C ALA A 46 -6.16 -16.79 -1.01
N ALA A 47 -7.36 -17.18 -0.58
CA ALA A 47 -7.71 -18.56 -0.29
C ALA A 47 -7.54 -19.49 -1.50
N ALA A 48 -7.99 -19.06 -2.68
CA ALA A 48 -7.76 -19.81 -3.93
C ALA A 48 -6.26 -19.95 -4.23
N SER A 49 -5.47 -18.89 -3.98
CA SER A 49 -4.04 -18.86 -4.24
C SER A 49 -3.18 -19.67 -3.27
N VAL A 50 -3.72 -20.00 -2.08
CA VAL A 50 -3.10 -20.98 -1.17
C VAL A 50 -3.10 -22.37 -1.81
N ILE A 51 -4.20 -22.75 -2.45
CA ILE A 51 -4.34 -24.06 -3.14
C ILE A 51 -3.52 -24.05 -4.42
N LYS A 52 -3.67 -22.99 -5.23
CA LYS A 52 -2.99 -22.83 -6.52
C LYS A 52 -2.58 -21.37 -6.70
N PRO A 53 -1.28 -21.03 -6.50
CA PRO A 53 -0.77 -19.69 -6.72
C PRO A 53 -1.22 -19.11 -8.06
N ASP A 54 -1.74 -17.88 -8.03
CA ASP A 54 -2.04 -17.18 -9.27
C ASP A 54 -0.77 -16.49 -9.78
N ALA A 55 -0.56 -16.52 -11.10
CA ALA A 55 0.65 -15.98 -11.71
C ALA A 55 0.69 -14.44 -11.77
N LYS A 56 -0.28 -13.73 -11.18
CA LYS A 56 -0.43 -12.28 -11.28
C LYS A 56 -0.19 -11.55 -9.96
N LEU A 57 -0.72 -12.07 -8.86
CA LEU A 57 -0.76 -11.41 -7.56
C LEU A 57 -0.02 -12.23 -6.51
N PHE A 58 -0.37 -13.50 -6.35
CA PHE A 58 0.27 -14.39 -5.39
C PHE A 58 1.13 -15.45 -6.07
N HIS A 59 2.38 -15.09 -6.36
CA HIS A 59 3.33 -15.96 -7.04
C HIS A 59 3.87 -17.10 -6.16
N THR A 60 3.63 -17.05 -4.85
CA THR A 60 4.01 -18.11 -3.92
C THR A 60 2.85 -18.45 -3.00
N GLN A 61 2.74 -19.73 -2.63
CA GLN A 61 1.76 -20.17 -1.63
C GLN A 61 2.02 -19.52 -0.26
N SER A 62 3.28 -19.24 0.07
CA SER A 62 3.65 -18.57 1.32
C SER A 62 3.07 -17.16 1.40
N ALA A 63 3.19 -16.36 0.34
CA ALA A 63 2.62 -15.02 0.28
C ALA A 63 1.08 -15.07 0.35
N ALA A 64 0.44 -15.98 -0.40
CA ALA A 64 -1.02 -16.17 -0.33
C ALA A 64 -1.50 -16.55 1.08
N SER A 65 -0.80 -17.49 1.73
CA SER A 65 -1.12 -17.94 3.09
C SER A 65 -0.95 -16.81 4.10
N THR A 66 0.11 -16.03 3.95
CA THR A 66 0.38 -14.86 4.78
C THR A 66 -0.70 -13.80 4.62
N ALA A 67 -1.06 -13.46 3.38
CA ALA A 67 -2.15 -12.54 3.08
C ALA A 67 -3.47 -13.02 3.67
N LEU A 68 -3.84 -14.29 3.48
CA LEU A 68 -5.08 -14.85 4.01
C LEU A 68 -5.15 -14.72 5.53
N ARG A 69 -4.11 -15.17 6.25
CA ARG A 69 -4.06 -15.06 7.73
C ARG A 69 -4.17 -13.61 8.22
N CYS A 70 -3.61 -12.65 7.49
CA CYS A 70 -3.69 -11.24 7.85
C CYS A 70 -5.07 -10.65 7.55
N ILE A 71 -5.65 -10.93 6.38
CA ILE A 71 -6.99 -10.50 5.98
C ILE A 71 -8.06 -11.03 6.94
N GLU A 72 -7.88 -12.23 7.49
CA GLU A 72 -8.79 -12.79 8.50
C GLU A 72 -8.87 -11.99 9.80
N ARG A 73 -7.88 -11.13 10.06
CA ARG A 73 -7.83 -10.24 11.24
C ARG A 73 -8.29 -8.82 10.93
N MET A 74 -8.38 -8.47 9.64
CA MET A 74 -8.91 -7.20 9.16
C MET A 74 -10.43 -7.17 9.27
N ILE A 75 -11.01 -5.98 9.30
CA ILE A 75 -12.47 -5.81 9.12
C ILE A 75 -12.77 -5.29 7.72
N PRO A 76 -14.01 -5.45 7.21
CA PRO A 76 -14.41 -4.88 5.93
C PRO A 76 -14.16 -3.37 5.84
N ALA A 77 -13.81 -2.86 4.66
CA ALA A 77 -13.50 -1.45 4.44
C ALA A 77 -14.67 -0.51 4.81
N GLY A 78 -15.91 -0.96 4.63
CA GLY A 78 -17.10 -0.15 4.83
C GLY A 78 -17.82 0.09 3.52
N VAL A 79 -18.75 1.04 3.52
CA VAL A 79 -19.57 1.38 2.36
C VAL A 79 -18.98 2.62 1.68
N PRO A 80 -18.64 2.56 0.38
CA PRO A 80 -18.16 3.74 -0.34
C PRO A 80 -19.25 4.79 -0.50
N GLU A 81 -18.87 6.07 -0.50
CA GLU A 81 -19.73 7.18 -0.92
C GLU A 81 -20.02 7.03 -2.42
N PRO A 82 -21.28 6.80 -2.85
CA PRO A 82 -21.58 6.41 -4.23
C PRO A 82 -21.17 7.45 -5.28
N GLU A 83 -21.41 8.74 -5.02
CA GLU A 83 -21.09 9.82 -5.96
C GLU A 83 -19.58 10.00 -6.13
N LEU A 84 -18.85 9.96 -5.01
CA LEU A 84 -17.38 10.03 -5.04
C LEU A 84 -16.79 8.79 -5.70
N MET A 85 -17.32 7.59 -5.43
CA MET A 85 -16.86 6.36 -6.06
C MET A 85 -17.07 6.39 -7.58
N ALA A 86 -18.23 6.85 -8.05
CA ALA A 86 -18.48 7.04 -9.48
C ALA A 86 -17.47 8.03 -10.09
N THR A 87 -17.30 9.19 -9.44
CA THR A 87 -16.32 10.21 -9.86
C THR A 87 -14.90 9.64 -9.96
N LEU A 88 -14.47 8.85 -8.97
CA LEU A 88 -13.14 8.22 -8.96
C LEU A 88 -13.00 7.14 -10.02
N SER A 89 -14.07 6.38 -10.29
CA SER A 89 -14.08 5.32 -11.31
C SER A 89 -13.97 5.87 -12.74
N ASP A 90 -14.37 7.13 -12.93
CA ASP A 90 -14.24 7.83 -14.22
C ASP A 90 -12.83 8.38 -14.47
N ILE A 91 -11.96 8.40 -13.45
CA ILE A 91 -10.57 8.85 -13.59
C ILE A 91 -9.75 7.74 -14.28
N PRO A 92 -9.15 8.00 -15.45
CA PRO A 92 -8.27 7.02 -16.08
C PRO A 92 -7.12 6.63 -15.14
N GLN A 93 -6.72 5.36 -15.14
CA GLN A 93 -5.71 4.79 -14.24
C GLN A 93 -6.17 4.50 -12.81
N ILE A 94 -7.42 4.81 -12.43
CA ILE A 94 -7.98 4.34 -11.17
C ILE A 94 -8.90 3.14 -11.47
N ASP A 95 -8.60 1.99 -10.89
CA ASP A 95 -9.44 0.80 -11.07
C ASP A 95 -10.65 0.79 -10.10
N PRO A 96 -11.69 -0.04 -10.35
CA PRO A 96 -12.88 -0.08 -9.50
C PRO A 96 -12.59 -0.43 -8.03
N GLY A 97 -11.59 -1.26 -7.75
CA GLY A 97 -11.18 -1.61 -6.39
C GLY A 97 -10.51 -0.45 -5.67
N GLU A 98 -9.63 0.27 -6.38
CA GLU A 98 -9.02 1.49 -5.88
C GLU A 98 -10.07 2.58 -5.62
N ALA A 99 -11.01 2.80 -6.56
CA ALA A 99 -12.09 3.78 -6.41
C ALA A 99 -12.95 3.51 -5.17
N VAL A 100 -13.26 2.24 -4.87
CA VAL A 100 -13.95 1.84 -3.63
C VAL A 100 -13.14 2.23 -2.40
N LEU A 101 -11.86 1.84 -2.33
CA LEU A 101 -11.02 2.10 -1.16
C LEU A 101 -10.76 3.60 -0.96
N MET A 102 -10.52 4.34 -2.04
CA MET A 102 -10.35 5.79 -2.02
C MET A 102 -11.63 6.51 -1.56
N SER A 103 -12.80 6.09 -2.05
CA SER A 103 -14.10 6.68 -1.63
C SER A 103 -14.37 6.44 -0.13
N VAL A 104 -14.11 5.23 0.34
CA VAL A 104 -14.19 4.91 1.78
C VAL A 104 -13.18 5.73 2.58
N THR A 105 -11.93 5.83 2.11
CA THR A 105 -10.86 6.61 2.77
C THR A 105 -11.26 8.07 2.96
N ALA A 106 -11.81 8.69 1.91
CA ALA A 106 -12.28 10.08 1.94
C ALA A 106 -13.43 10.32 2.93
N SER A 107 -14.22 9.28 3.22
CA SER A 107 -15.33 9.34 4.19
C SER A 107 -14.87 9.17 5.64
N HIS A 108 -13.65 8.70 5.87
CA HIS A 108 -13.07 8.54 7.21
C HIS A 108 -12.18 9.73 7.58
N PRO A 109 -12.44 10.47 8.67
CA PRO A 109 -11.64 11.63 9.07
C PRO A 109 -10.14 11.35 9.17
N GLN A 110 -9.76 10.20 9.73
CA GLN A 110 -8.38 9.72 9.85
C GLN A 110 -8.14 8.47 8.98
N GLY A 111 -8.82 8.38 7.84
CA GLY A 111 -8.60 7.34 6.84
C GLY A 111 -7.31 7.58 6.06
N ILE A 112 -6.50 6.53 5.89
CA ILE A 112 -5.27 6.49 5.10
C ILE A 112 -5.36 5.38 4.06
N PHE A 113 -5.22 5.73 2.79
CA PHE A 113 -5.14 4.79 1.67
C PHE A 113 -3.68 4.42 1.40
N ILE A 114 -3.36 3.13 1.41
CA ILE A 114 -2.02 2.61 1.15
C ILE A 114 -1.95 2.01 -0.25
N THR A 115 -1.11 2.56 -1.12
CA THR A 115 -0.96 2.10 -2.52
C THR A 115 0.48 2.19 -3.01
N GLY A 116 0.82 1.39 -4.03
CA GLY A 116 2.04 1.53 -4.82
C GLY A 116 1.80 2.12 -6.22
N ASP A 117 0.56 2.38 -6.61
CA ASP A 117 0.23 2.80 -7.97
C ASP A 117 0.44 4.31 -8.16
N LYS A 118 1.64 4.68 -8.64
CA LYS A 118 1.96 6.07 -8.95
C LYS A 118 1.13 6.64 -10.11
N ARG A 119 0.64 5.80 -11.03
CA ARG A 119 -0.16 6.26 -12.17
C ARG A 119 -1.55 6.68 -11.70
N ALA A 120 -2.15 5.92 -10.79
CA ALA A 120 -3.39 6.29 -10.11
C ALA A 120 -3.23 7.60 -9.33
N LEU A 121 -2.14 7.75 -8.57
CA LEU A 121 -1.85 8.98 -7.83
C LEU A 121 -1.64 10.19 -8.74
N GLU A 122 -0.90 10.02 -9.84
CA GLU A 122 -0.65 11.08 -10.81
C GLU A 122 -1.96 11.51 -11.51
N ALA A 123 -2.81 10.56 -11.88
CA ALA A 123 -4.13 10.86 -12.44
C ALA A 123 -5.02 11.60 -11.44
N LEU A 124 -5.08 11.12 -10.19
CA LEU A 124 -5.83 11.76 -9.11
C LEU A 124 -5.33 13.18 -8.84
N SER A 125 -4.01 13.40 -8.84
CA SER A 125 -3.39 14.72 -8.57
C SER A 125 -3.87 15.82 -9.53
N ARG A 126 -4.31 15.45 -10.73
CA ARG A 126 -4.83 16.38 -11.75
C ARG A 126 -6.34 16.57 -11.66
N HIS A 127 -7.04 15.71 -10.93
CA HIS A 127 -8.49 15.71 -10.80
C HIS A 127 -8.97 16.52 -9.57
N PRO A 128 -10.13 17.21 -9.61
CA PRO A 128 -10.69 17.93 -8.46
C PRO A 128 -10.94 17.05 -7.23
N ALA A 129 -11.23 15.76 -7.43
CA ALA A 129 -11.44 14.79 -6.35
C ALA A 129 -10.23 14.67 -5.40
N ARG A 130 -9.02 15.07 -5.82
CA ARG A 130 -7.83 15.10 -4.96
C ARG A 130 -8.06 15.83 -3.64
N ALA A 131 -8.89 16.87 -3.63
CA ALA A 131 -9.14 17.66 -2.42
C ALA A 131 -9.74 16.81 -1.28
N ARG A 132 -10.47 15.74 -1.63
CA ARG A 132 -11.05 14.80 -0.66
C ARG A 132 -10.04 13.80 -0.08
N LEU A 133 -8.89 13.65 -0.73
CA LEU A 133 -7.82 12.70 -0.39
C LEU A 133 -6.49 13.37 -0.04
N ALA A 134 -6.46 14.70 0.04
CA ALA A 134 -5.29 15.45 0.47
C ALA A 134 -4.87 15.00 1.88
N GLY A 135 -3.58 14.70 2.07
CA GLY A 135 -3.04 14.21 3.34
C GLY A 135 -3.50 12.81 3.75
N LYS A 136 -4.07 12.00 2.83
CA LYS A 136 -4.69 10.70 3.16
C LYS A 136 -4.03 9.51 2.46
N ILE A 137 -2.89 9.69 1.80
CA ILE A 137 -2.24 8.62 1.04
C ILE A 137 -0.90 8.25 1.67
N MET A 138 -0.65 6.95 1.81
CA MET A 138 0.65 6.41 2.18
C MET A 138 1.17 5.56 1.03
N CYS A 139 2.30 5.93 0.44
CA CYS A 139 2.88 5.08 -0.60
C CYS A 139 3.66 3.89 -0.02
N ILE A 140 3.86 2.84 -0.81
CA ILE A 140 4.69 1.71 -0.41
C ILE A 140 6.12 2.12 -0.05
N GLU A 141 6.67 3.17 -0.64
CA GLU A 141 8.00 3.67 -0.30
C GLU A 141 8.05 4.25 1.11
N GLN A 142 7.01 4.95 1.57
CA GLN A 142 6.88 5.37 2.97
C GLN A 142 6.82 4.15 3.91
N MET A 143 6.14 3.07 3.50
CA MET A 143 6.09 1.83 4.28
C MET A 143 7.45 1.14 4.35
N VAL A 144 8.17 1.05 3.22
CA VAL A 144 9.51 0.45 3.17
C VAL A 144 10.51 1.29 3.98
N LYS A 145 10.42 2.62 3.92
CA LYS A 145 11.22 3.53 4.74
C LYS A 145 10.96 3.32 6.23
N ARG A 146 9.69 3.30 6.64
CA ARG A 146 9.32 3.03 8.05
C ARG A 146 9.79 1.65 8.51
N CYS A 147 9.76 0.66 7.62
CA CYS A 147 10.29 -0.66 7.90
C CYS A 147 11.82 -0.64 8.09
N LEU A 148 12.56 0.10 7.26
CA LEU A 148 13.99 0.31 7.42
C LEU A 148 14.32 0.93 8.79
N ASP A 149 13.57 1.96 9.18
CA ASP A 149 13.76 2.67 10.45
C ASP A 149 13.51 1.77 11.67
N VAL A 150 12.47 0.92 11.61
CA VAL A 150 12.05 0.08 12.74
C VAL A 150 12.79 -1.26 12.83
N LYS A 151 13.07 -1.90 11.69
CA LYS A 151 13.64 -3.27 11.64
C LYS A 151 15.11 -3.28 11.25
N GLY A 152 15.64 -2.18 10.72
CA GLY A 152 17.01 -2.07 10.24
C GLY A 152 17.21 -2.72 8.87
N ARG A 153 18.38 -2.39 8.28
CA ARG A 153 18.77 -2.80 6.92
C ARG A 153 18.80 -4.31 6.74
N GLU A 154 19.40 -5.05 7.66
CA GLU A 154 19.58 -6.50 7.53
C GLU A 154 18.24 -7.22 7.39
N TRP A 155 17.27 -6.86 8.24
CA TRP A 155 15.93 -7.41 8.17
C TRP A 155 15.25 -7.05 6.84
N LEU A 156 15.35 -5.79 6.42
CA LEU A 156 14.74 -5.31 5.19
C LEU A 156 15.29 -6.06 3.97
N LEU A 157 16.60 -6.18 3.85
CA LEU A 157 17.23 -6.91 2.74
C LEU A 157 16.83 -8.38 2.75
N ALA A 158 16.90 -9.05 3.90
CA ALA A 158 16.54 -10.46 4.03
C ALA A 158 15.09 -10.77 3.58
N ASN A 159 14.17 -9.82 3.77
CA ASN A 159 12.75 -10.03 3.50
C ASN A 159 12.28 -9.48 2.14
N ILE A 160 12.82 -8.35 1.67
CA ILE A 160 12.41 -7.73 0.41
C ILE A 160 13.20 -8.31 -0.78
N CYS A 161 14.52 -8.50 -0.64
CA CYS A 161 15.39 -8.89 -1.76
C CYS A 161 14.96 -10.14 -2.54
N PRO A 162 14.47 -11.22 -1.90
CA PRO A 162 13.98 -12.40 -2.61
C PRO A 162 12.83 -12.10 -3.58
N ASN A 163 12.04 -11.05 -3.31
CA ASN A 163 10.88 -10.66 -4.09
C ASN A 163 10.95 -9.18 -4.54
N ARG A 164 12.14 -8.60 -4.67
CA ARG A 164 12.29 -7.17 -5.00
C ARG A 164 11.71 -6.80 -6.37
N ALA A 165 11.81 -7.71 -7.34
CA ALA A 165 11.34 -7.50 -8.71
C ALA A 165 9.81 -7.32 -8.82
N ARG A 166 9.07 -7.52 -7.71
CA ARG A 166 7.63 -7.22 -7.61
C ARG A 166 7.32 -5.74 -7.66
N ASP A 167 8.29 -4.89 -7.34
CA ASP A 167 8.13 -3.45 -7.47
C ASP A 167 9.39 -2.83 -8.10
N LYS A 168 9.19 -2.09 -9.19
CA LYS A 168 10.30 -1.52 -9.94
C LYS A 168 11.06 -0.46 -9.14
N ALA A 169 10.34 0.39 -8.39
CA ALA A 169 10.96 1.46 -7.62
C ALA A 169 11.78 0.86 -6.47
N VAL A 170 11.19 -0.06 -5.70
CA VAL A 170 11.89 -0.77 -4.62
C VAL A 170 13.08 -1.58 -5.16
N SER A 171 12.93 -2.26 -6.30
CA SER A 171 14.04 -2.98 -6.94
C SER A 171 15.18 -2.06 -7.36
N MET A 172 14.90 -0.82 -7.77
CA MET A 172 15.92 0.16 -8.10
C MET A 172 16.64 0.68 -6.85
N VAL A 173 15.90 0.97 -5.79
CA VAL A 173 16.46 1.40 -4.49
C VAL A 173 17.41 0.36 -3.90
N LEU A 174 17.03 -0.91 -3.94
CA LEU A 174 17.83 -2.01 -3.38
C LEU A 174 19.09 -2.32 -4.20
N GLY A 175 19.13 -1.90 -5.47
CA GLY A 175 20.18 -2.26 -6.40
C GLY A 175 20.13 -3.72 -6.86
N SER A 176 20.95 -4.05 -7.86
CA SER A 176 21.03 -5.41 -8.41
C SER A 176 21.61 -6.41 -7.40
N GLY A 177 22.61 -5.98 -6.62
CA GLY A 177 23.30 -6.77 -5.60
C GLY A 177 22.55 -6.92 -4.29
N CYS A 178 21.53 -6.10 -4.04
CA CYS A 178 20.79 -6.12 -2.77
C CYS A 178 21.68 -5.87 -1.55
N ASP A 179 22.68 -5.00 -1.74
CA ASP A 179 23.75 -4.69 -0.79
C ASP A 179 23.88 -3.19 -0.53
N ALA A 180 22.95 -2.37 -1.04
CA ALA A 180 22.94 -0.92 -0.86
C ALA A 180 23.06 -0.52 0.63
N PRO A 181 23.91 0.46 0.96
CA PRO A 181 24.06 0.97 2.33
C PRO A 181 22.80 1.76 2.76
N VAL A 182 22.63 1.97 4.07
CA VAL A 182 21.43 2.61 4.64
C VAL A 182 21.18 3.97 4.03
N GLU A 183 22.24 4.76 3.84
CA GLU A 183 22.19 6.11 3.30
C GLU A 183 21.61 6.10 1.88
N SER A 184 22.09 5.20 1.02
CA SER A 184 21.59 5.06 -0.36
C SER A 184 20.16 4.53 -0.41
N LEU A 185 19.77 3.63 0.51
CA LEU A 185 18.39 3.17 0.64
C LEU A 185 17.46 4.35 0.97
N MET A 186 17.84 5.16 1.96
CA MET A 186 17.07 6.32 2.40
C MET A 186 16.96 7.37 1.29
N GLU A 187 18.06 7.73 0.65
CA GLU A 187 18.09 8.67 -0.48
C GLU A 187 17.19 8.19 -1.63
N GLY A 188 17.26 6.91 -1.98
CA GLY A 188 16.44 6.32 -3.03
C GLY A 188 14.94 6.35 -2.71
N LEU A 189 14.56 5.98 -1.48
CA LEU A 189 13.17 6.04 -1.02
C LEU A 189 12.66 7.49 -0.99
N ASP A 190 13.46 8.41 -0.45
CA ASP A 190 13.11 9.83 -0.38
C ASP A 190 12.96 10.46 -1.76
N SER A 191 13.78 10.06 -2.74
CA SER A 191 13.60 10.50 -4.13
C SER A 191 12.22 10.14 -4.68
N TYR A 192 11.73 8.92 -4.43
CA TYR A 192 10.41 8.49 -4.91
C TYR A 192 9.27 9.12 -4.13
N ILE A 193 9.43 9.30 -2.81
CA ILE A 193 8.44 9.98 -1.97
C ILE A 193 8.31 11.45 -2.40
N ASN A 194 9.44 12.15 -2.60
CA ASN A 194 9.46 13.54 -3.06
C ASN A 194 8.83 13.73 -4.43
N GLN A 195 8.95 12.74 -5.32
CA GLN A 195 8.25 12.77 -6.60
C GLN A 195 6.73 12.84 -6.42
N ILE A 196 6.16 12.09 -5.47
CA ILE A 196 4.71 12.11 -5.20
C ILE A 196 4.32 13.37 -4.43
N LEU A 197 5.14 13.79 -3.45
CA LEU A 197 4.90 15.01 -2.66
C LEU A 197 4.69 16.25 -3.53
N THR A 198 5.46 16.34 -4.63
CA THR A 198 5.46 17.50 -5.53
C THR A 198 4.38 17.44 -6.63
N MET A 199 3.59 16.35 -6.73
CA MET A 199 2.58 16.20 -7.79
C MET A 199 1.42 17.18 -7.68
N SER A 200 1.06 17.62 -6.47
CA SER A 200 -0.07 18.54 -6.27
C SER A 200 0.06 19.32 -4.95
N ALA A 201 -0.63 20.46 -4.89
CA ALA A 201 -0.80 21.27 -3.69
C ALA A 201 -2.31 21.44 -3.38
N PRO A 202 -2.79 21.12 -2.16
CA PRO A 202 -2.07 20.44 -1.08
C PRO A 202 -1.64 19.02 -1.47
N THR A 203 -0.64 18.46 -0.77
CA THR A 203 -0.11 17.13 -1.09
C THR A 203 -1.13 16.03 -0.80
N LEU A 204 -1.06 14.95 -1.56
CA LEU A 204 -1.85 13.74 -1.33
C LEU A 204 -1.28 12.91 -0.16
N LEU A 205 0.04 12.97 0.06
CA LEU A 205 0.68 12.11 1.05
C LEU A 205 0.33 12.54 2.48
N ALA A 206 0.07 11.55 3.32
CA ALA A 206 -0.05 11.72 4.75
C ALA A 206 1.33 11.91 5.39
N GLU A 207 1.37 12.70 6.45
CA GLU A 207 2.51 12.74 7.38
C GLU A 207 2.51 11.44 8.20
N VAL A 208 3.63 10.74 8.22
CA VAL A 208 3.82 9.40 8.80
C VAL A 208 5.06 9.31 9.64
#